data_AF-A0ABD5JQE2-F1
#
_entry.id   AF-A0ABD5JQE2-F1
#
_cell.length_a   1.000
_cell.length_b   1.000
_cell.length_c   1.000
_cell.angle_alpha   90.00
_cell.angle_beta   90.00
_cell.angle_gamma   90.00
#
_symmetry.space_group_name_H-M   'P 1'
#
loop_
_entity.id
_entity.type
_entity.pdbx_description
1 polymer ?
#
loop_
_entity_poly.entity_id
_entity_poly.type
_entity_poly.pdbx_seq_one_letter_code
_entity_poly.pdbx_strand_id
1 'polypeptide(L)' 'GTCVEVADGIPAVVPVRDSKNPSGPALVFPPSSWASFISAVRGGEFHGV' A
#
# COMPACT_ATOMS: atom_id res chain seq x y z
N GLY A 1 3.40 -8.03 -14.33
CA GLY A 1 2.68 -7.14 -13.39
C GLY A 1 3.68 -6.32 -12.61
N THR A 2 3.28 -5.12 -12.17
CA THR A 2 4.02 -4.31 -11.19
C THR A 2 3.90 -5.01 -9.84
N CYS A 3 5.00 -5.25 -9.13
CA CYS A 3 5.03 -6.12 -7.92
C CYS A 3 4.04 -5.74 -6.80
N VAL A 4 3.47 -4.53 -6.82
CA VAL A 4 2.46 -4.07 -5.87
C VAL A 4 1.35 -3.37 -6.65
N GLU A 5 0.11 -3.63 -6.27
CA GLU A 5 -1.09 -2.97 -6.80
C GLU A 5 -1.89 -2.37 -5.64
N VAL A 6 -2.41 -1.16 -5.85
CA VAL A 6 -3.22 -0.42 -4.87
C VAL A 6 -4.60 -0.16 -5.49
N ALA A 7 -5.67 -0.41 -4.72
CA ALA A 7 -7.02 -0.14 -5.16
C ALA A 7 -7.51 1.21 -4.62
N ASP A 8 -7.80 2.14 -5.54
CA ASP A 8 -8.38 3.44 -5.21
C ASP A 8 -9.92 3.38 -5.12
N GLY A 9 -10.52 4.40 -4.51
CA GLY A 9 -11.97 4.59 -4.50
C GLY A 9 -12.76 3.64 -3.60
N ILE A 10 -12.08 2.82 -2.79
CA ILE A 10 -12.74 1.98 -1.78
C ILE A 10 -13.00 2.83 -0.53
N PRO A 11 -14.27 2.94 -0.07
CA PRO A 11 -14.58 3.73 1.11
C PRO A 11 -13.85 3.21 2.36
N ALA A 12 -13.28 4.14 3.13
CA ALA A 12 -12.67 3.92 4.44
C ALA A 12 -11.42 3.01 4.49
N VAL A 13 -10.94 2.47 3.36
CA VAL A 13 -9.74 1.60 3.34
C VAL A 13 -8.92 1.76 2.06
N VAL A 14 -7.64 1.39 2.13
CA VAL A 14 -6.72 1.29 1.00
C VAL A 14 -6.20 -0.15 0.91
N PRO A 15 -6.77 -0.97 0.01
CA PRO A 15 -6.28 -2.33 -0.24
C PRO A 15 -5.00 -2.33 -1.07
N VAL A 16 -4.01 -3.12 -0.65
CA VAL A 16 -2.72 -3.30 -1.33
C VAL A 16 -2.46 -4.79 -1.49
N ARG A 17 -2.11 -5.24 -2.70
CA ARG A 17 -1.80 -6.66 -2.97
C ARG A 17 -0.53 -6.84 -3.79
N ASP A 18 0.02 -8.05 -3.74
CA ASP A 18 1.10 -8.50 -4.61
C ASP A 18 0.50 -9.07 -5.91
N SER A 19 0.80 -8.43 -7.05
CA SER A 19 0.32 -8.90 -8.36
C SER A 19 0.88 -10.27 -8.75
N LYS A 20 2.01 -10.68 -8.14
CA LYS A 20 2.64 -11.99 -8.38
C LYS A 20 1.96 -13.11 -7.61
N ASN A 21 1.16 -12.78 -6.60
CA ASN A 21 0.35 -13.73 -5.85
C ASN A 21 -1.14 -13.32 -5.91
N PRO A 22 -1.78 -13.44 -7.09
CA PRO A 22 -3.13 -12.93 -7.30
C PRO A 22 -4.20 -13.65 -6.46
N SER A 23 -3.93 -14.87 -6.03
CA SER A 23 -4.78 -15.65 -5.11
C SER A 23 -4.45 -15.40 -3.63
N GLY A 24 -3.41 -14.62 -3.35
CA GLY A 24 -2.99 -14.26 -2.00
C GLY A 24 -3.87 -13.19 -1.37
N PRO A 25 -3.76 -13.00 -0.04
CA PRO A 25 -4.53 -11.97 0.66
C PRO A 25 -4.06 -10.56 0.31
N ALA A 26 -4.97 -9.59 0.39
CA ALA A 26 -4.64 -8.17 0.35
C ALA A 26 -4.39 -7.63 1.76
N LEU A 27 -3.45 -6.70 1.89
CA LEU A 27 -3.29 -5.86 3.07
C LEU A 27 -4.28 -4.71 3.00
N VAL A 28 -4.94 -4.39 4.12
CA VAL A 28 -5.96 -3.34 4.17
C VAL A 28 -5.55 -2.28 5.17
N PHE A 29 -5.30 -1.07 4.69
CA PHE A 29 -4.87 0.05 5.53
C PHE A 29 -5.99 1.07 5.73
N PRO A 30 -6.10 1.70 6.91
CA PRO A 30 -6.84 2.95 7.04
C PRO A 30 -6.24 4.05 6.15
N PRO A 31 -7.04 4.97 5.58
CA PRO A 31 -6.55 6.05 4.73
C PRO A 31 -5.49 6.93 5.40
N SER A 32 -5.63 7.20 6.70
CA SER A 32 -4.66 8.00 7.46
C SER A 32 -3.29 7.31 7.59
N SER A 33 -3.29 5.99 7.81
CA SER A 33 -2.06 5.19 7.86
C SER A 33 -1.38 5.13 6.50
N TRP A 34 -2.15 4.97 5.42
CA TRP A 34 -1.61 4.99 4.06
C TRP A 34 -1.00 6.36 3.72
N ALA A 35 -1.68 7.46 4.05
CA ALA A 35 -1.15 8.81 3.84
C ALA A 35 0.15 9.05 4.63
N SER A 36 0.21 8.58 5.87
CA SER A 36 1.42 8.66 6.71
C SER A 36 2.58 7.86 6.10
N PHE A 37 2.30 6.64 5.61
CA PHE A 37 3.28 5.82 4.89
C PHE A 37 3.85 6.55 3.67
N ILE A 38 2.99 7.12 2.81
CA ILE A 38 3.44 7.86 1.63
C ILE A 38 4.27 9.10 2.01
N SER A 39 3.90 9.81 3.08
CA SER A 39 4.67 10.93 3.60
C SER A 39 6.07 10.50 4.03
N ALA A 40 6.17 9.42 4.80
CA ALA A 40 7.45 8.87 5.27
C ALA A 40 8.33 8.37 4.11
N VAL A 41 7.74 7.72 3.08
CA VAL A 41 8.46 7.35 1.85
C VAL A 41 9.02 8.58 1.14
N ARG A 42 8.21 9.64 0.99
CA ARG A 42 8.64 10.90 0.36
C ARG A 42 9.73 11.60 1.16
N GLY A 43 9.66 11.50 2.49
CA GLY A 43 10.65 12.05 3.42
C GLY A 43 11.97 11.25 3.47
N GLY A 44 12.05 10.10 2.81
CA GLY A 44 13.23 9.22 2.87
C GLY A 44 13.37 8.53 4.23
N GLU A 45 12.29 8.35 4.99
CA GLU A 45 12.36 7.71 6.31
C GLU A 45 12.59 6.20 6.20
N PHE A 46 12.18 5.61 5.06
CA PHE A 46 12.45 4.21 4.72
C PHE A 46 13.66 4.11 3.79
N HIS A 47 14.84 4.36 4.32
CA HIS A 47 16.06 3.93 3.66
C HIS A 47 16.27 2.44 3.91
N GLY A 48 16.66 1.71 2.87
CA GLY A 48 16.92 0.27 2.96
C GLY A 48 17.86 -0.02 4.13
N VAL A 49 17.47 -0.97 4.97
CA VAL A 49 18.36 -1.60 5.95
C VAL A 49 19.69 -1.97 5.30
#